data_AF-A0A388KL26-F1
#
_entry.id   AF-A0A388KL26-F1
#
_cell.length_a   1.000
_cell.length_b   1.000
_cell.length_c   1.000
_cell.angle_alpha   90.00
_cell.angle_beta   90.00
_cell.angle_gamma   90.00
#
_symmetry.space_group_name_H-M   'P 1'
#
loop_
_entity.id
_entity.type
_entity.pdbx_description
1 polymer ?
#
loop_
_entity_poly.entity_id
_entity_poly.type
_entity_poly.pdbx_seq_one_letter_code
_entity_poly.pdbx_strand_id
1 'polypeptide(L)'
;MAAAAMASSSSLLAAGVASSGSLNAASLSCSRSMFSGDASCLRPALVGSAMRRQENATGIFAMANHAQEMTDIRAMSTDDINAAVVGIKRELFDLRMMQATRQEMKTSDYKRLKKRVAKMLTVKRERELEQGINKRQSRKVDKAFQRTCWELY
;
A
#
# COMPACT_ATOMS: atom_id res chain seq x y z
N MET A 1 -46.03 -27.76 47.90
CA MET A 1 -45.75 -29.21 47.85
C MET A 1 -44.85 -29.45 46.64
N ALA A 2 -43.57 -29.80 46.67
CA ALA A 2 -42.50 -30.10 47.64
C ALA A 2 -41.20 -29.58 46.96
N ALA A 3 -40.26 -28.84 47.58
CA ALA A 3 -39.29 -29.18 48.64
C ALA A 3 -38.22 -30.24 48.26
N ALA A 4 -36.97 -29.77 48.05
CA ALA A 4 -35.64 -30.38 48.35
C ALA A 4 -34.60 -29.79 47.37
N ALA A 5 -33.59 -28.96 47.69
CA ALA A 5 -32.68 -28.73 48.82
C ALA A 5 -31.49 -29.71 48.93
N MET A 6 -30.28 -29.10 48.96
CA MET A 6 -28.98 -29.57 49.52
C MET A 6 -28.17 -30.56 48.64
N ALA A 7 -26.83 -30.56 48.55
CA ALA A 7 -25.73 -29.95 49.32
C ALA A 7 -24.42 -30.01 48.45
N SER A 8 -23.55 -28.98 48.41
CA SER A 8 -22.24 -28.87 49.10
C SER A 8 -21.15 -29.90 48.65
N SER A 9 -19.86 -29.63 48.45
CA SER A 9 -18.95 -28.52 48.84
C SER A 9 -17.50 -28.84 48.40
N SER A 10 -16.61 -27.81 48.48
CA SER A 10 -15.16 -27.88 48.82
C SER A 10 -14.18 -28.56 47.82
N SER A 11 -12.94 -28.13 47.58
CA SER A 11 -12.05 -27.12 48.19
C SER A 11 -10.76 -26.99 47.36
N LEU A 12 -10.25 -25.76 47.27
CA LEU A 12 -8.85 -25.30 47.32
C LEU A 12 -7.70 -26.23 46.89
N LEU A 13 -6.83 -25.74 45.99
CA LEU A 13 -5.37 -25.84 46.15
C LEU A 13 -4.69 -24.67 45.42
N ALA A 14 -4.09 -23.79 46.22
CA ALA A 14 -3.10 -22.83 45.81
C ALA A 14 -1.73 -23.52 45.71
N ALA A 15 -0.96 -23.24 44.66
CA ALA A 15 0.48 -23.37 44.67
C ALA A 15 1.07 -22.40 43.65
N GLY A 16 1.70 -21.33 44.15
CA GLY A 16 2.68 -20.59 43.38
C GLY A 16 4.00 -21.34 43.38
N VAL A 17 4.74 -21.27 42.27
CA VAL A 17 6.19 -21.53 42.25
C VAL A 17 6.84 -20.80 41.06
N ALA A 18 7.79 -19.94 41.45
CA ALA A 18 9.04 -19.57 40.81
C ALA A 18 9.10 -19.14 39.32
N SER A 19 9.58 -17.90 39.19
CA SER A 19 10.50 -17.41 38.16
C SER A 19 11.54 -18.42 37.68
N SER A 20 11.76 -18.49 36.37
CA SER A 20 13.09 -18.65 35.78
C SER A 20 13.06 -18.14 34.34
N GLY A 21 13.93 -17.18 34.05
CA GLY A 21 14.14 -16.69 32.70
C GLY A 21 14.83 -17.73 31.81
N SER A 22 14.69 -17.57 30.50
CA SER A 22 15.83 -17.45 29.61
C SER A 22 15.32 -17.23 28.19
N LEU A 23 15.89 -16.19 27.59
CA LEU A 23 15.98 -15.91 26.17
C LEU A 23 16.24 -17.21 25.38
N ASN A 24 15.54 -17.38 24.26
CA ASN A 24 16.04 -18.13 23.11
C ASN A 24 15.42 -17.55 21.83
N ALA A 25 16.03 -16.46 21.36
CA ALA A 25 15.97 -16.11 19.95
C ALA A 25 16.81 -17.14 19.20
N ALA A 26 16.17 -18.24 18.79
CA ALA A 26 16.80 -19.24 17.95
C ALA A 26 17.03 -18.63 16.56
N SER A 27 18.32 -18.38 16.32
CA SER A 27 18.94 -18.16 15.04
C SER A 27 18.49 -19.20 14.02
N LEU A 28 17.72 -18.78 13.01
CA LEU A 28 17.68 -19.51 11.74
C LEU A 28 18.93 -19.14 10.96
N SER A 29 20.03 -19.81 11.28
CA SER A 29 21.21 -19.90 10.43
C SER A 29 20.85 -20.75 9.21
N CYS A 30 20.38 -20.09 8.15
CA CYS A 30 20.34 -20.70 6.83
C CYS A 30 21.63 -20.32 6.09
N SER A 31 22.58 -21.24 6.14
CA SER A 31 23.82 -21.23 5.40
C SER A 31 23.52 -21.20 3.89
N ARG A 32 23.86 -20.11 3.22
CA ARG A 32 24.03 -20.11 1.76
C ARG A 32 25.28 -19.33 1.42
N SER A 33 26.39 -20.06 1.47
CA SER A 33 27.68 -19.66 0.94
C SER A 33 27.63 -19.57 -0.60
N MET A 34 28.68 -18.95 -1.14
CA MET A 34 29.07 -18.83 -2.55
C MET A 34 28.63 -17.56 -3.28
N PHE A 35 29.23 -16.43 -2.89
CA PHE A 35 29.98 -15.60 -3.84
C PHE A 35 30.98 -14.76 -3.03
N SER A 36 32.22 -15.23 -2.94
CA SER A 36 33.36 -14.42 -2.49
C SER A 36 33.71 -13.46 -3.63
N GLY A 37 33.27 -12.21 -3.48
CA GLY A 37 33.70 -11.08 -4.29
C GLY A 37 33.95 -9.91 -3.37
N ASP A 38 35.21 -9.49 -3.30
CA ASP A 38 35.68 -8.35 -2.53
C ASP A 38 34.87 -7.08 -2.83
N ALA A 39 34.35 -6.45 -1.78
CA ALA A 39 33.92 -5.07 -1.86
C ALA A 39 34.19 -4.41 -0.49
N SER A 40 35.38 -3.86 -0.37
CA SER A 40 35.72 -2.82 0.59
C SER A 40 34.83 -1.60 0.37
N CYS A 41 33.57 -1.67 0.81
CA CYS A 41 32.70 -0.51 0.90
C CYS A 41 33.06 0.27 2.18
N LEU A 42 34.22 0.94 2.14
CA LEU A 42 34.50 2.07 3.01
C LEU A 42 33.38 3.09 2.77
N ARG A 43 32.41 3.19 3.69
CA ARG A 43 31.48 4.32 3.76
C ARG A 43 32.29 5.56 4.14
N PRO A 44 32.41 6.59 3.29
CA PRO A 44 32.95 7.86 3.74
C PRO A 44 31.98 8.48 4.74
N ALA A 45 32.52 8.88 5.88
CA ALA A 45 31.82 9.67 6.87
C ALA A 45 31.38 11.02 6.29
N LEU A 46 30.17 11.43 6.68
CA LEU A 46 29.53 12.70 6.42
C LEU A 46 30.44 13.91 6.70
N VAL A 47 30.80 14.66 5.67
CA VAL A 47 30.92 16.13 5.74
C VAL A 47 30.58 16.70 4.35
N GLY A 48 29.50 17.47 4.24
CA GLY A 48 29.16 18.11 2.97
C GLY A 48 27.76 18.72 2.96
N SER A 49 27.64 19.89 3.58
CA SER A 49 26.61 20.92 3.39
C SER A 49 25.16 20.47 3.18
N ALA A 50 24.40 20.49 4.27
CA ALA A 50 22.96 20.74 4.22
C ALA A 50 22.72 22.15 3.64
N MET A 51 22.80 22.26 2.31
CA MET A 51 22.26 23.40 1.58
C MET A 51 20.75 23.38 1.83
N ARG A 52 20.31 24.19 2.78
CA ARG A 52 18.91 24.43 3.12
C ARG A 52 18.16 24.67 1.81
N ARG A 53 17.39 23.67 1.39
CA ARG A 53 16.61 23.71 0.15
C ARG A 53 15.74 24.95 0.22
N GLN A 54 15.96 25.90 -0.70
CA GLN A 54 15.20 27.14 -0.77
C GLN A 54 13.70 26.84 -0.69
N GLU A 55 13.05 27.52 0.25
CA GLU A 55 11.62 27.40 0.52
C GLU A 55 10.87 28.14 -0.59
N ASN A 56 10.68 27.44 -1.71
CA ASN A 56 9.99 28.02 -2.83
C ASN A 56 8.48 27.98 -2.55
N ALA A 57 7.83 29.15 -2.64
CA ALA A 57 6.42 29.47 -2.40
C ALA A 57 5.37 28.66 -3.21
N THR A 58 5.77 27.56 -3.85
CA THR A 58 4.92 26.67 -4.65
C THR A 58 4.14 25.63 -3.83
N GLY A 59 4.20 25.68 -2.50
CA GLY A 59 3.54 24.71 -1.61
C GLY A 59 2.01 24.82 -1.63
N ILE A 60 1.46 26.02 -1.62
CA ILE A 60 0.01 26.26 -1.45
C ILE A 60 -0.77 25.76 -2.67
N PHE A 61 -0.34 26.10 -3.89
CA PHE A 61 -1.00 25.67 -5.13
C PHE A 61 -0.88 24.15 -5.37
N ALA A 62 0.23 23.54 -4.93
CA ALA A 62 0.40 22.09 -5.00
C ALA A 62 -0.57 21.34 -4.07
N MET A 63 -0.93 21.91 -2.91
CA MET A 63 -1.92 21.35 -2.00
C MET A 63 -3.35 21.54 -2.51
N ALA A 64 -3.68 22.70 -3.08
CA ALA A 64 -5.01 23.01 -3.57
C ALA A 64 -5.48 22.06 -4.69
N ASN A 65 -4.66 21.86 -5.73
CA ASN A 65 -5.01 20.95 -6.83
C ASN A 65 -5.09 19.50 -6.38
N HIS A 66 -4.22 19.09 -5.45
CA HIS A 66 -4.25 17.72 -4.92
C HIS A 66 -5.54 17.44 -4.14
N ALA A 67 -5.99 18.40 -3.33
CA ALA A 67 -7.21 18.31 -2.54
C ALA A 67 -8.45 18.29 -3.44
N GLN A 68 -8.52 19.15 -4.45
CA GLN A 68 -9.61 19.16 -5.44
C GLN A 68 -9.72 17.82 -6.18
N GLU A 69 -8.60 17.26 -6.67
CA GLU A 69 -8.62 15.95 -7.31
C GLU A 69 -9.12 14.83 -6.38
N MET A 70 -8.87 14.94 -5.07
CA MET A 70 -9.38 13.97 -4.08
C MET A 70 -10.89 14.09 -3.88
N THR A 71 -11.41 15.32 -3.78
CA THR A 71 -12.85 15.55 -3.64
C THR A 71 -13.61 15.08 -4.87
N ASP A 72 -13.06 15.31 -6.07
CA ASP A 72 -13.67 14.91 -7.33
C ASP A 72 -13.80 13.39 -7.41
N ILE A 73 -12.72 12.65 -7.10
CA ILE A 73 -12.71 11.18 -7.17
C ILE A 73 -13.70 10.58 -6.17
N ARG A 74 -13.84 11.19 -4.99
CA ARG A 74 -14.81 10.72 -3.97
C ARG A 74 -16.26 10.90 -4.42
N ALA A 75 -16.55 11.91 -5.24
CA ALA A 75 -17.88 12.16 -5.79
C ALA A 75 -18.27 11.18 -6.92
N MET A 76 -17.30 10.56 -7.60
CA MET A 76 -17.55 9.63 -8.72
C MET A 76 -18.09 8.26 -8.24
N SER A 77 -18.89 7.60 -9.08
CA SER A 77 -19.34 6.21 -8.82
C SER A 77 -18.20 5.18 -9.01
N THR A 78 -18.37 3.96 -8.52
CA THR A 78 -17.35 2.90 -8.67
C THR A 78 -17.11 2.49 -10.12
N ASP A 79 -18.16 2.55 -10.95
CA ASP A 79 -18.09 2.14 -12.36
C ASP A 79 -17.41 3.21 -13.20
N ASP A 80 -17.72 4.49 -12.93
CA ASP A 80 -17.04 5.63 -13.54
C ASP A 80 -15.55 5.64 -13.21
N ILE A 81 -15.18 5.27 -11.97
CA ILE A 81 -13.79 5.11 -11.57
C ILE A 81 -13.09 4.04 -12.42
N ASN A 82 -13.73 2.90 -12.65
CA ASN A 82 -13.14 1.84 -13.47
C ASN A 82 -12.97 2.29 -14.93
N ALA A 83 -13.97 2.96 -15.51
CA ALA A 83 -13.90 3.50 -16.87
C ALA A 83 -12.80 4.57 -17.00
N ALA A 84 -12.71 5.51 -16.05
CA ALA A 84 -11.68 6.54 -16.02
C ALA A 84 -10.26 5.95 -15.88
N VAL A 85 -10.08 4.90 -15.09
CA VAL A 85 -8.80 4.17 -14.97
C VAL A 85 -8.38 3.59 -16.33
N VAL A 86 -9.31 3.04 -17.10
CA VAL A 86 -9.00 2.51 -18.44
C VAL A 86 -8.63 3.64 -19.39
N GLY A 87 -9.38 4.74 -19.41
CA GLY A 87 -9.07 5.92 -20.24
C GLY A 87 -7.67 6.46 -19.97
N ILE A 88 -7.34 6.72 -18.70
CA ILE A 88 -6.02 7.27 -18.33
C ILE A 88 -4.87 6.29 -18.65
N LYS A 89 -5.11 4.97 -18.57
CA LYS A 89 -4.11 3.98 -18.99
C LYS A 89 -3.84 4.01 -20.50
N ARG A 90 -4.84 4.32 -21.32
CA ARG A 90 -4.65 4.52 -22.77
C ARG A 90 -3.88 5.80 -23.04
N GLU A 91 -4.23 6.90 -22.39
CA GLU A 91 -3.45 8.14 -22.48
C GLU A 91 -1.97 7.90 -22.11
N LEU A 92 -1.70 7.13 -21.06
CA LEU A 92 -0.33 6.74 -20.71
C LEU A 92 0.36 5.89 -21.78
N PHE A 93 -0.36 5.09 -22.55
CA PHE A 93 0.18 4.34 -23.68
C PHE A 93 0.51 5.26 -24.85
N ASP A 94 -0.40 6.20 -25.18
CA ASP A 94 -0.16 7.21 -26.21
C ASP A 94 1.07 8.05 -25.86
N LEU A 95 1.20 8.45 -24.59
CA LEU A 95 2.39 9.18 -24.15
C LEU A 95 3.69 8.36 -24.30
N ARG A 96 3.63 7.03 -24.13
CA ARG A 96 4.80 6.15 -24.39
C ARG A 96 5.10 6.04 -25.88
N MET A 97 4.07 5.98 -26.73
CA MET A 97 4.22 5.93 -28.17
C MET A 97 4.86 7.20 -28.73
N MET A 98 4.38 8.36 -28.28
CA MET A 98 4.96 9.66 -28.65
C MET A 98 6.40 9.82 -28.13
N GLN A 99 6.70 9.27 -26.94
CA GLN A 99 8.08 9.21 -26.44
C GLN A 99 8.99 8.36 -27.34
N ALA A 100 8.50 7.21 -27.84
CA ALA A 100 9.26 6.33 -28.73
C ALA A 100 9.54 7.00 -30.09
N THR A 101 8.58 7.75 -30.63
CA THR A 101 8.72 8.52 -31.87
C THR A 101 9.52 9.82 -31.69
N ARG A 102 10.00 10.10 -30.47
CA ARG A 102 10.74 11.33 -30.09
C ARG A 102 9.99 12.62 -30.41
N GLN A 103 8.66 12.59 -30.32
CA GLN A 103 7.83 13.80 -30.38
C GLN A 103 8.00 14.63 -29.10
N GLU A 104 7.62 15.90 -29.15
CA GLU A 104 7.72 16.80 -28.00
C GLU A 104 6.60 16.53 -26.99
N MET A 105 7.00 16.19 -25.76
CA MET A 105 6.12 15.64 -24.72
C MET A 105 6.35 16.33 -23.39
N LYS A 106 5.26 16.64 -22.68
CA LYS A 106 5.36 17.14 -21.30
C LYS A 106 5.65 15.99 -20.33
N THR A 107 6.85 15.94 -19.78
CA THR A 107 7.28 14.90 -18.82
C THR A 107 6.51 14.96 -17.48
N SER A 108 5.92 16.11 -17.14
CA SER A 108 5.05 16.29 -15.99
C SER A 108 3.79 15.44 -16.06
N ASP A 109 3.26 15.25 -17.27
CA ASP A 109 1.95 14.63 -17.49
C ASP A 109 2.00 13.14 -17.16
N TYR A 110 3.12 12.49 -17.47
CA TYR A 110 3.38 11.10 -17.07
C TYR A 110 3.27 10.93 -15.55
N LYS A 111 3.85 11.85 -14.77
CA LYS A 111 3.80 11.82 -13.30
C LYS A 111 2.39 12.15 -12.80
N ARG A 112 1.70 13.11 -13.41
CA ARG A 112 0.34 13.51 -13.04
C ARG A 112 -0.66 12.37 -13.26
N LEU A 113 -0.69 11.80 -14.46
CA LEU A 113 -1.61 10.71 -14.82
C LEU A 113 -1.38 9.46 -13.97
N LYS A 114 -0.12 9.06 -13.72
CA LYS A 114 0.21 7.95 -12.82
C LYS A 114 -0.31 8.17 -11.39
N LYS A 115 -0.13 9.38 -10.84
CA LYS A 115 -0.65 9.71 -9.51
C LYS A 115 -2.18 9.69 -9.50
N ARG A 116 -2.84 10.20 -10.55
CA ARG A 116 -4.31 10.17 -10.67
C ARG A 116 -4.86 8.74 -10.66
N VAL A 117 -4.23 7.79 -11.37
CA VAL A 117 -4.61 6.37 -11.32
C VAL A 117 -4.46 5.80 -9.91
N ALA A 118 -3.34 6.07 -9.24
CA ALA A 118 -3.12 5.58 -7.87
C ALA A 118 -4.21 6.07 -6.90
N LYS A 119 -4.55 7.36 -6.98
CA LYS A 119 -5.62 8.01 -6.21
C LYS A 119 -7.00 7.39 -6.41
N MET A 120 -7.35 7.05 -7.65
CA MET A 120 -8.62 6.37 -7.95
C MET A 120 -8.67 4.96 -7.38
N LEU A 121 -7.56 4.21 -7.48
CA LEU A 121 -7.46 2.87 -6.93
C LEU A 121 -7.48 2.86 -5.40
N THR A 122 -6.93 3.88 -4.74
CA THR A 122 -7.04 4.00 -3.28
C THR A 122 -8.47 4.22 -2.84
N VAL A 123 -9.23 5.12 -3.49
CA VAL A 123 -10.65 5.35 -3.16
C VAL A 123 -11.49 4.10 -3.41
N LYS A 124 -11.25 3.38 -4.51
CA LYS A 124 -11.88 2.08 -4.75
C LYS A 124 -11.61 1.10 -3.61
N ARG A 125 -10.36 1.03 -3.15
CA ARG A 125 -9.97 0.14 -2.05
C ARG A 125 -10.58 0.54 -0.71
N GLU A 126 -10.71 1.84 -0.43
CA GLU A 126 -11.40 2.35 0.76
C GLU A 126 -12.87 1.87 0.79
N ARG A 127 -13.59 1.98 -0.34
CA ARG A 127 -14.98 1.49 -0.47
C ARG A 127 -15.08 -0.02 -0.26
N GLU A 128 -14.14 -0.81 -0.77
CA GLU A 128 -14.11 -2.27 -0.54
C GLU A 128 -13.88 -2.63 0.93
N LEU A 129 -13.12 -1.81 1.67
CA LEU A 129 -12.89 -2.02 3.10
C LEU A 129 -14.13 -1.70 3.93
N GLU A 130 -14.87 -0.65 3.58
CA GLU A 130 -16.18 -0.33 4.20
C GLU A 130 -17.19 -1.48 4.00
N GLN A 131 -17.15 -2.14 2.85
CA GLN A 131 -17.97 -3.32 2.55
C GLN A 131 -17.49 -4.60 3.27
N GLY A 132 -16.36 -4.56 3.99
CA GLY A 132 -15.83 -5.71 4.73
C GLY A 132 -15.15 -6.77 3.86
N ILE A 133 -14.71 -6.44 2.64
CA ILE A 133 -14.09 -7.40 1.72
C ILE A 133 -12.67 -7.77 2.18
N ASN A 134 -12.44 -9.07 2.34
CA ASN A 134 -11.12 -9.60 2.71
C ASN A 134 -10.06 -9.33 1.62
N LYS A 135 -8.79 -9.16 2.02
CA LYS A 135 -7.66 -8.93 1.09
C LYS A 135 -7.59 -9.97 -0.04
N ARG A 136 -7.94 -11.23 0.24
CA ARG A 136 -7.93 -12.33 -0.75
C ARG A 136 -9.06 -12.19 -1.78
N GLN A 137 -10.25 -11.77 -1.35
CA GLN A 137 -11.40 -11.59 -2.24
C GLN A 137 -11.18 -10.40 -3.18
N SER A 138 -10.68 -9.28 -2.66
CA SER A 138 -10.30 -8.10 -3.45
C SER A 138 -9.33 -8.44 -4.59
N ARG A 139 -8.24 -9.19 -4.30
CA ARG A 139 -7.31 -9.66 -5.35
C ARG A 139 -7.96 -10.54 -6.42
N LYS A 140 -8.99 -11.33 -6.08
CA LYS A 140 -9.72 -12.15 -7.06
C LYS A 140 -10.54 -11.26 -7.99
N VAL A 141 -11.24 -10.27 -7.43
CA VAL A 141 -12.02 -9.28 -8.19
C VAL A 141 -11.10 -8.46 -9.09
N ASP A 142 -9.97 -7.97 -8.58
CA ASP A 142 -8.98 -7.22 -9.37
C ASP A 142 -8.44 -8.03 -10.55
N LYS A 143 -8.10 -9.30 -10.32
CA LYS A 143 -7.63 -10.20 -11.39
C LYS A 143 -8.73 -10.47 -12.42
N ALA A 144 -9.97 -10.67 -11.97
CA ALA A 144 -11.10 -10.87 -12.87
C ALA A 144 -11.33 -9.62 -13.73
N PHE A 145 -11.33 -8.43 -13.11
CA PHE A 145 -11.44 -7.15 -13.79
C PHE A 145 -10.31 -6.93 -14.80
N GLN A 146 -9.07 -7.29 -14.45
CA GLN A 146 -7.97 -7.20 -15.40
C GLN A 146 -8.26 -8.09 -16.62
N ARG A 147 -8.65 -9.36 -16.43
CA ARG A 147 -8.98 -10.25 -17.55
C ARG A 147 -10.05 -9.66 -18.48
N THR A 148 -11.19 -9.25 -17.92
CA THR A 148 -12.28 -8.69 -18.73
C THR A 148 -11.89 -7.39 -19.42
N CYS A 149 -11.08 -6.56 -18.77
CA CYS A 149 -10.60 -5.31 -19.36
C CYS A 149 -9.59 -5.54 -20.49
N TRP A 150 -8.78 -6.60 -20.42
CA TRP A 150 -7.87 -7.04 -21.49
C TRP A 150 -8.60 -7.79 -22.62
N GLU A 151 -9.77 -8.36 -22.37
CA GLU A 151 -10.59 -9.02 -23.40
C GLU A 151 -11.33 -8.02 -24.30
N LEU A 152 -11.56 -6.79 -23.81
CA LEU A 152 -12.25 -5.72 -24.55
C LEU A 152 -11.30 -4.81 -25.36
N TYR A 153 -10.01 -5.16 -25.45
CA TYR A 153 -8.94 -4.42 -26.15
C TYR A 153 -8.06 -5.36 -26.97
#